data_AF-A0A970QYG0-F1
#
_entry.id   AF-A0A970QYG0-F1
#
_cell.length_a   1.000
_cell.length_b   1.000
_cell.length_c   1.000
_cell.angle_alpha   90.00
_cell.angle_beta   90.00
_cell.angle_gamma   90.00
#
_symmetry.space_group_name_H-M   'P 1'
#
loop_
_entity.id
_entity.type
_entity.pdbx_description
1 polymer ?
#
loop_
_entity_poly.entity_id
_entity_poly.type
_entity_poly.pdbx_seq_one_letter_code
_entity_poly.pdbx_strand_id
1 'polypeptide(L)'
;MNTMLKIKSKSILTGRNMRASSILLFAITASILMGLAPSFIKLIPYYGRWALWIKLAVSVAVILISAAALYPLRTGSEAWFFRGASGREPSATQIVFWYKPSKIAKSVEMRFSLLARKLIWAFVFLAPGVSIIGGALYMTATEGISANLLISSLAGGGMTISAGLAFYALMVQKYFIAYAVLARDPGKTVGEAIKKSIEAMDGCCAKTLLFRLSFAPWLLPCLAVFPILYVWPYYRQSCSCLKYEIYRNHSLSEAEKDKNTEQADAAETYTAETDTIETDTIETDGEQLQTT
;
A
#
# COMPACT_ATOMS: atom_id res chain seq x y z
N MET A 1 -6.11 20.13 -7.47
CA MET A 1 -5.63 19.18 -6.44
C MET A 1 -4.15 18.82 -6.59
N ASN A 2 -3.73 18.24 -7.73
CA ASN A 2 -2.34 17.76 -7.92
C ASN A 2 -1.25 18.83 -7.74
N THR A 3 -1.47 20.06 -8.20
CA THR A 3 -0.50 21.17 -8.08
C THR A 3 -0.33 21.62 -6.62
N MET A 4 -1.42 21.68 -5.84
CA MET A 4 -1.37 22.05 -4.43
C MET A 4 -0.61 21.02 -3.59
N LEU A 5 -0.81 19.72 -3.86
CA LEU A 5 -0.04 18.64 -3.23
C LEU A 5 1.45 18.73 -3.53
N LYS A 6 1.81 19.05 -4.78
CA LYS A 6 3.19 19.25 -5.24
C LYS A 6 3.86 20.45 -4.55
N ILE A 7 3.14 21.55 -4.35
CA ILE A 7 3.64 22.75 -3.66
C ILE A 7 3.83 22.48 -2.15
N LYS A 8 2.83 21.87 -1.50
CA LYS A 8 2.90 21.49 -0.08
C LYS A 8 4.06 20.53 0.21
N SER A 9 4.31 19.59 -0.70
CA SER A 9 5.42 18.64 -0.57
C SER A 9 6.77 19.34 -0.68
N LYS A 10 6.87 20.34 -1.57
CA LYS A 10 8.07 21.16 -1.71
C LYS A 10 8.33 21.94 -0.41
N SER A 11 7.32 22.61 0.15
CA SER A 11 7.49 23.40 1.38
C SER A 11 7.91 22.57 2.60
N ILE A 12 7.41 21.34 2.74
CA ILE A 12 7.83 20.43 3.84
C ILE A 12 9.28 19.96 3.67
N LEU A 13 9.76 19.87 2.42
CA LEU A 13 11.14 19.48 2.10
C LEU A 13 12.13 20.63 2.17
N THR A 14 11.70 21.88 1.94
CA THR A 14 12.53 23.08 2.07
C THR A 14 13.00 23.21 3.53
N GLY A 15 14.30 22.97 3.77
CA GLY A 15 14.91 22.96 5.12
C GLY A 15 15.23 21.57 5.69
N ARG A 16 14.67 20.48 5.13
CA ARG A 16 14.91 19.07 5.59
C ARG A 16 15.41 18.13 4.49
N ASN A 17 15.64 18.65 3.30
CA ASN A 17 15.99 17.89 2.10
C ASN A 17 17.22 16.98 2.30
N MET A 18 18.27 17.48 2.98
CA MET A 18 19.50 16.72 3.24
C MET A 18 19.26 15.47 4.10
N ARG A 19 18.39 15.57 5.12
CA ARG A 19 18.02 14.42 5.96
C ARG A 19 17.16 13.42 5.18
N ALA A 20 16.20 13.90 4.40
CA ALA A 20 15.36 13.05 3.55
C ALA A 20 16.18 12.27 2.52
N SER A 21 17.08 12.94 1.80
CA SER A 21 17.98 12.30 0.83
C SER A 21 18.95 11.32 1.50
N SER A 22 19.49 11.63 2.68
CA SER A 22 20.37 10.70 3.41
C SER A 22 19.68 9.40 3.83
N ILE A 23 18.44 9.46 4.32
CA ILE A 23 17.64 8.28 4.70
C ILE A 23 17.36 7.42 3.46
N LEU A 24 17.09 8.05 2.32
CA LEU A 24 16.80 7.35 1.07
C LEU A 24 18.05 6.72 0.46
N LEU A 25 19.17 7.43 0.46
CA LEU A 25 20.46 6.91 0.03
C LEU A 25 20.89 5.73 0.89
N PHE A 26 20.76 5.83 2.22
CA PHE A 26 21.03 4.72 3.13
C PHE A 26 20.13 3.52 2.84
N ALA A 27 18.83 3.74 2.62
CA ALA A 27 17.90 2.66 2.28
C ALA A 27 18.19 2.00 0.92
N ILE A 28 18.64 2.78 -0.08
CA ILE A 28 19.00 2.28 -1.41
C ILE A 28 20.31 1.52 -1.35
N THR A 29 21.36 2.09 -0.75
CA THR A 29 22.66 1.43 -0.57
C THR A 29 22.52 0.14 0.23
N ALA A 30 21.77 0.14 1.33
CA ALA A 30 21.45 -1.07 2.07
C ALA A 30 20.70 -2.10 1.21
N SER A 31 19.74 -1.65 0.37
CA SER A 31 19.00 -2.55 -0.54
C SER A 31 19.92 -3.17 -1.61
N ILE A 32 20.86 -2.40 -2.17
CA ILE A 32 21.79 -2.87 -3.19
C ILE A 32 22.82 -3.83 -2.58
N LEU A 33 23.41 -3.46 -1.45
CA LEU A 33 24.40 -4.28 -0.74
C LEU A 33 23.80 -5.64 -0.34
N MET A 34 22.57 -5.64 0.17
CA MET A 34 21.87 -6.88 0.53
C MET A 34 21.36 -7.67 -0.68
N GLY A 35 21.02 -7.02 -1.79
CA GLY A 35 20.67 -7.71 -3.05
C GLY A 35 21.86 -8.41 -3.70
N LEU A 36 23.09 -7.93 -3.46
CA LEU A 36 24.33 -8.54 -3.92
C LEU A 36 24.82 -9.67 -3.01
N ALA A 37 24.41 -9.69 -1.74
CA ALA A 37 24.84 -10.69 -0.76
C ALA A 37 24.65 -12.16 -1.21
N PRO A 38 23.54 -12.57 -1.87
CA PRO A 38 23.39 -13.93 -2.41
C PRO A 38 24.34 -14.26 -3.56
N SER A 39 24.78 -13.24 -4.30
CA SER A 39 25.73 -13.39 -5.40
C SER A 39 27.14 -13.68 -4.89
N PHE A 40 27.52 -13.12 -3.73
CA PHE A 40 28.79 -13.42 -3.08
C PHE A 40 28.86 -14.87 -2.55
N ILE A 41 27.73 -15.47 -2.16
CA ILE A 41 27.66 -16.89 -1.75
C ILE A 41 28.06 -17.83 -2.91
N LYS A 42 27.81 -17.43 -4.17
CA LYS A 42 28.22 -18.21 -5.35
C LYS A 42 29.74 -18.25 -5.56
N LEU A 43 30.47 -17.26 -5.05
CA LEU A 43 31.92 -17.17 -5.19
C LEU A 43 32.69 -18.09 -4.23
N ILE A 44 32.03 -18.64 -3.20
CA ILE A 44 32.70 -19.47 -2.20
C ILE A 44 32.77 -20.92 -2.73
N PRO A 45 33.97 -21.45 -3.02
CA PRO A 45 34.13 -22.83 -3.47
C PRO A 45 33.81 -23.76 -2.30
N TYR A 46 32.72 -24.52 -2.43
CA TYR A 46 32.31 -25.54 -1.47
C TYR A 46 32.27 -26.87 -2.19
N TYR A 47 33.13 -27.80 -1.78
CA TYR A 47 33.22 -29.15 -2.32
C TYR A 47 32.77 -30.15 -1.24
N GLY A 48 31.83 -31.03 -1.59
CA GLY A 48 31.32 -32.07 -0.68
C GLY A 48 29.83 -32.35 -0.88
N ARG A 49 29.36 -33.53 -0.42
CA ARG A 49 27.96 -33.96 -0.56
C ARG A 49 26.96 -33.04 0.16
N TRP A 50 27.42 -32.31 1.18
CA TRP A 50 26.62 -31.35 1.95
C TRP A 50 26.72 -29.90 1.43
N ALA A 51 27.54 -29.64 0.41
CA ALA A 51 27.79 -28.30 -0.12
C ALA A 51 26.51 -27.58 -0.57
N LEU A 52 25.57 -28.31 -1.19
CA LEU A 52 24.30 -27.74 -1.65
C LEU A 52 23.42 -27.30 -0.47
N TRP A 53 23.33 -28.12 0.58
CA TRP A 53 22.55 -27.81 1.79
C TRP A 53 23.12 -26.63 2.55
N ILE A 54 24.46 -26.54 2.65
CA ILE A 54 25.13 -25.40 3.28
C ILE A 54 24.90 -24.12 2.46
N LYS A 55 25.04 -24.17 1.13
CA LYS A 55 24.75 -23.03 0.25
C LYS A 55 23.29 -22.58 0.38
N LEU A 56 22.35 -23.53 0.42
CA LEU A 56 20.93 -23.25 0.62
C LEU A 56 20.69 -22.59 1.98
N ALA A 57 21.24 -23.15 3.06
CA ALA A 57 21.08 -22.62 4.42
C ALA A 57 21.65 -21.21 4.56
N VAL A 58 22.86 -20.95 4.03
CA VAL A 58 23.48 -19.62 4.06
C VAL A 58 22.68 -18.63 3.21
N SER A 59 22.18 -19.04 2.04
CA SER A 59 21.31 -18.19 1.21
C SER A 59 20.02 -17.83 1.93
N VAL A 60 19.36 -18.79 2.57
CA VAL A 60 18.13 -18.55 3.35
C VAL A 60 18.43 -17.61 4.52
N ALA A 61 19.51 -17.85 5.26
CA ALA A 61 19.91 -16.99 6.38
C ALA A 61 20.16 -15.54 5.93
N VAL A 62 20.89 -15.34 4.83
CA VAL A 62 21.16 -14.00 4.26
C VAL A 62 19.87 -13.33 3.80
N ILE A 63 18.94 -14.06 3.18
CA ILE A 63 17.63 -13.53 2.78
C ILE A 63 16.82 -13.10 4.01
N LEU A 64 16.80 -13.91 5.07
CA LEU A 64 16.07 -13.62 6.30
C LEU A 64 16.65 -12.41 7.04
N ILE A 65 17.98 -12.32 7.15
CA ILE A 65 18.68 -11.16 7.74
C ILE A 65 18.40 -9.92 6.90
N SER A 66 18.40 -10.04 5.57
CA SER A 66 18.10 -8.94 4.66
C SER A 66 16.67 -8.45 4.77
N ALA A 67 15.71 -9.38 4.86
CA ALA A 67 14.31 -9.07 5.14
C ALA A 67 14.15 -8.35 6.48
N ALA A 68 14.79 -8.86 7.53
CA ALA A 68 14.73 -8.31 8.88
C ALA A 68 15.36 -6.91 8.99
N ALA A 69 16.37 -6.56 8.17
CA ALA A 69 16.97 -5.23 8.18
C ALA A 69 16.26 -4.23 7.26
N LEU A 70 15.88 -4.65 6.05
CA LEU A 70 15.33 -3.75 5.03
C LEU A 70 13.87 -3.41 5.24
N TYR A 71 13.06 -4.36 5.74
CA TYR A 71 11.63 -4.14 5.87
C TYR A 71 11.29 -3.12 6.98
N PRO A 72 11.92 -3.16 8.17
CA PRO A 72 11.77 -2.10 9.17
C PRO A 72 12.25 -0.74 8.68
N LEU A 73 13.37 -0.69 7.95
CA LEU A 73 13.90 0.56 7.39
C LEU A 73 12.92 1.19 6.40
N ARG A 74 12.31 0.37 5.54
CA ARG A 74 11.32 0.83 4.57
C ARG A 74 10.05 1.30 5.27
N THR A 75 9.51 0.54 6.21
CA THR A 75 8.33 0.93 7.00
C THR A 75 8.59 2.20 7.81
N GLY A 76 9.75 2.30 8.46
CA GLY A 76 10.19 3.47 9.21
C GLY A 76 10.36 4.72 8.33
N SER A 77 10.92 4.56 7.12
CA SER A 77 11.03 5.68 6.17
C SER A 77 9.65 6.18 5.70
N GLU A 78 8.70 5.27 5.43
CA GLU A 78 7.32 5.64 5.08
C GLU A 78 6.62 6.35 6.25
N ALA A 79 6.83 5.88 7.49
CA ALA A 79 6.30 6.52 8.69
C ALA A 79 6.87 7.94 8.89
N TRP A 80 8.16 8.14 8.59
CA TRP A 80 8.83 9.44 8.66
C TRP A 80 8.22 10.45 7.67
N PHE A 81 8.03 10.06 6.40
CA PHE A 81 7.41 10.95 5.41
C PHE A 81 5.92 11.21 5.70
N PHE A 82 5.19 10.21 6.20
CA PHE A 82 3.78 10.38 6.60
C PHE A 82 3.61 11.36 7.77
N ARG A 83 4.53 11.35 8.75
CA ARG A 83 4.53 12.36 9.82
C ARG A 83 4.83 13.76 9.33
N GLY A 84 5.79 13.89 8.42
CA GLY A 84 6.05 15.18 7.76
C GLY A 84 4.80 15.70 7.03
N ALA A 85 4.03 14.83 6.39
CA ALA A 85 2.78 15.18 5.74
C ALA A 85 1.65 15.59 6.70
N SER A 86 1.63 15.06 7.93
CA SER A 86 0.67 15.42 8.98
C SER A 86 1.03 16.69 9.75
N GLY A 87 2.12 17.37 9.39
CA GLY A 87 2.58 18.60 10.04
C GLY A 87 3.29 18.37 11.38
N ARG A 88 3.55 17.12 11.77
CA ARG A 88 4.32 16.79 12.97
C ARG A 88 5.79 16.69 12.63
N GLU A 89 6.68 17.01 13.58
CA GLU A 89 8.12 16.86 13.35
C GLU A 89 8.53 15.39 13.18
N PRO A 90 9.07 14.98 12.02
CA PRO A 90 9.55 13.63 11.84
C PRO A 90 10.91 13.43 12.54
N SER A 91 10.97 12.49 13.49
CA SER A 91 12.17 12.16 14.25
C SER A 91 12.82 10.86 13.76
N ALA A 92 14.16 10.81 13.77
CA ALA A 92 14.93 9.63 13.36
C ALA A 92 14.67 8.42 14.27
N THR A 93 14.32 8.66 15.54
CA THR A 93 13.97 7.65 16.54
C THR A 93 12.82 6.75 16.09
N GLN A 94 11.93 7.24 15.22
CA GLN A 94 10.83 6.42 14.69
C GLN A 94 11.30 5.35 13.72
N ILE A 95 12.38 5.59 12.98
CA ILE A 95 12.96 4.59 12.08
C ILE A 95 13.50 3.44 12.94
N VAL A 96 14.18 3.79 14.04
CA VAL A 96 14.74 2.85 15.02
C VAL A 96 13.63 2.11 15.79
N PHE A 97 12.47 2.72 16.04
CA PHE A 97 11.33 2.08 16.70
C PHE A 97 10.87 0.81 15.98
N TRP A 98 10.96 0.76 14.65
CA TRP A 98 10.56 -0.40 13.85
C TRP A 98 11.56 -1.57 13.91
N TYR A 99 12.77 -1.34 14.43
CA TYR A 99 13.78 -2.40 14.65
C TYR A 99 13.55 -3.22 15.93
N LYS A 100 12.48 -2.97 16.71
CA LYS A 100 12.10 -3.85 17.82
C LYS A 100 11.62 -5.21 17.30
N PRO A 101 12.00 -6.35 17.90
CA PRO A 101 11.76 -7.69 17.33
C PRO A 101 10.28 -7.99 17.02
N SER A 102 9.36 -7.57 17.89
CA SER A 102 7.91 -7.71 17.67
C SER A 102 7.38 -6.86 16.50
N LYS A 103 8.05 -5.75 16.17
CA LYS A 103 7.68 -4.83 15.06
C LYS A 103 8.38 -5.19 13.75
N ILE A 104 9.54 -5.84 13.81
CA ILE A 104 10.18 -6.48 12.65
C ILE A 104 9.25 -7.55 12.08
N ALA A 105 8.77 -8.47 12.93
CA ALA A 105 7.84 -9.53 12.53
C ALA A 105 6.59 -8.95 11.85
N LYS A 106 5.94 -7.95 12.47
CA LYS A 106 4.79 -7.26 11.87
C LYS A 106 5.11 -6.57 10.53
N SER A 107 6.31 -5.99 10.39
CA SER A 107 6.73 -5.34 9.13
C SER A 107 6.96 -6.36 8.01
N VAL A 108 7.54 -7.51 8.35
CA VAL A 108 7.73 -8.65 7.44
C VAL A 108 6.38 -9.23 7.02
N GLU A 109 5.49 -9.45 7.98
CA GLU A 109 4.13 -9.97 7.76
C GLU A 109 3.32 -9.03 6.86
N MET A 110 3.36 -7.73 7.12
CA MET A 110 2.73 -6.71 6.26
C MET A 110 3.27 -6.76 4.83
N ARG A 111 4.59 -6.92 4.69
CA ARG A 111 5.24 -6.99 3.38
C ARG A 111 4.83 -8.25 2.63
N PHE A 112 4.85 -9.39 3.29
CA PHE A 112 4.50 -10.68 2.71
C PHE A 112 3.01 -10.73 2.35
N SER A 113 2.13 -10.26 3.25
CA SER A 113 0.68 -10.20 3.01
C SER A 113 0.34 -9.31 1.81
N LEU A 114 0.99 -8.15 1.70
CA LEU A 114 0.80 -7.28 0.55
C LEU A 114 1.42 -7.84 -0.73
N LEU A 115 2.56 -8.52 -0.64
CA LEU A 115 3.19 -9.17 -1.78
C LEU A 115 2.30 -10.31 -2.30
N ALA A 116 1.84 -11.20 -1.42
CA ALA A 116 0.95 -12.30 -1.76
C ALA A 116 -0.32 -11.78 -2.44
N ARG A 117 -0.99 -10.77 -1.88
CA ARG A 117 -2.19 -10.17 -2.50
C ARG A 117 -1.87 -9.53 -3.86
N LYS A 118 -0.74 -8.85 -4.00
CA LYS A 118 -0.29 -8.32 -5.29
C LYS A 118 0.02 -9.41 -6.30
N LEU A 119 0.60 -10.53 -5.88
CA LEU A 119 0.87 -11.67 -6.76
C LEU A 119 -0.43 -12.36 -7.18
N ILE A 120 -1.41 -12.49 -6.27
CA ILE A 120 -2.74 -13.01 -6.60
C ILE A 120 -3.38 -12.14 -7.67
N TRP A 121 -3.44 -10.82 -7.48
CA TRP A 121 -4.01 -9.92 -8.50
C TRP A 121 -3.20 -9.92 -9.80
N ALA A 122 -1.87 -9.97 -9.72
CA ALA A 122 -1.02 -10.06 -10.91
C ALA A 122 -1.33 -11.34 -11.69
N PHE A 123 -1.42 -12.47 -11.00
CA PHE A 123 -1.74 -13.75 -11.60
C PHE A 123 -3.13 -13.71 -12.23
N VAL A 124 -4.16 -13.28 -11.50
CA VAL A 124 -5.54 -13.22 -12.02
C VAL A 124 -5.65 -12.35 -13.29
N PHE A 125 -4.97 -11.19 -13.33
CA PHE A 125 -5.09 -10.27 -14.46
C PHE A 125 -4.11 -10.53 -15.61
N LEU A 126 -2.94 -11.11 -15.36
CA LEU A 126 -1.98 -11.45 -16.43
C LEU A 126 -2.17 -12.88 -16.97
N ALA A 127 -2.72 -13.81 -16.18
CA ALA A 127 -2.91 -15.21 -16.58
C ALA A 127 -3.54 -15.38 -17.97
N PRO A 128 -4.67 -14.73 -18.32
CA PRO A 128 -5.28 -14.96 -19.64
C PRO A 128 -4.36 -14.56 -20.80
N GLY A 129 -3.66 -13.44 -20.68
CA GLY A 129 -2.74 -12.98 -21.72
C GLY A 129 -1.47 -13.82 -21.82
N VAL A 130 -0.93 -14.28 -20.67
CA VAL A 130 0.22 -15.20 -20.64
C VAL A 130 -0.15 -16.56 -21.21
N SER A 131 -1.35 -17.07 -20.95
CA SER A 131 -1.82 -18.35 -21.50
C SER A 131 -1.94 -18.32 -23.02
N ILE A 132 -2.46 -17.23 -23.61
CA ILE A 132 -2.58 -17.09 -25.07
C ILE A 132 -1.20 -17.08 -25.73
N ILE A 133 -0.28 -16.25 -25.24
CA ILE A 133 1.07 -16.15 -25.79
C ILE A 133 1.86 -17.44 -25.56
N GLY A 134 1.79 -17.99 -24.34
CA GLY A 134 2.47 -19.23 -23.97
C GLY A 134 2.00 -20.43 -24.78
N GLY A 135 0.68 -20.56 -25.00
CA GLY A 135 0.10 -21.59 -25.85
C GLY A 135 0.54 -21.47 -27.29
N ALA A 136 0.51 -20.26 -27.86
CA ALA A 136 0.97 -20.02 -29.23
C ALA A 136 2.46 -20.33 -29.42
N LEU A 137 3.31 -19.98 -28.45
CA LEU A 137 4.74 -20.30 -28.48
C LEU A 137 5.00 -21.80 -28.36
N TYR A 138 4.28 -22.50 -27.48
CA TYR A 138 4.40 -23.94 -27.33
C TYR A 138 4.04 -24.68 -28.62
N MET A 139 2.90 -24.34 -29.24
CA MET A 139 2.49 -24.98 -30.49
C MET A 139 3.41 -24.63 -31.67
N THR A 140 4.00 -23.43 -31.67
CA THR A 140 5.02 -23.08 -32.67
C THR A 140 6.28 -23.94 -32.52
N ALA A 141 6.66 -24.28 -31.28
CA ALA A 141 7.83 -25.11 -31.00
C ALA A 141 7.61 -26.60 -31.31
N THR A 142 6.38 -27.11 -31.23
CA THR A 142 6.07 -28.54 -31.44
C THR A 142 5.59 -28.86 -32.85
N GLU A 143 4.74 -28.02 -33.43
CA GLU A 143 3.99 -28.36 -34.66
C GLU A 143 4.27 -27.40 -35.84
N GLY A 144 5.01 -26.32 -35.63
CA GLY A 144 5.37 -25.37 -36.70
C GLY A 144 4.16 -24.57 -37.20
N ILE A 145 3.65 -23.68 -36.35
CA ILE A 145 2.54 -22.77 -36.66
C ILE A 145 2.94 -21.72 -37.72
N SER A 146 1.97 -21.30 -38.55
CA SER A 146 2.16 -20.21 -39.52
C SER A 146 2.41 -18.87 -38.83
N ALA A 147 3.33 -18.07 -39.39
CA ALA A 147 3.72 -16.77 -38.83
C ALA A 147 2.52 -15.84 -38.55
N ASN A 148 1.46 -15.93 -39.35
CA ASN A 148 0.24 -15.12 -39.18
C ASN A 148 -0.51 -15.47 -37.88
N LEU A 149 -0.57 -16.75 -37.50
CA LEU A 149 -1.20 -17.18 -36.24
C LEU A 149 -0.34 -16.78 -35.02
N LEU A 150 0.98 -16.80 -35.17
CA LEU A 150 1.90 -16.33 -34.13
C LEU A 150 1.69 -14.83 -33.88
N ILE A 151 1.71 -14.02 -34.95
CA ILE A 151 1.56 -12.56 -34.86
C ILE A 151 0.19 -12.17 -34.28
N SER A 152 -0.89 -12.83 -34.72
CA SER A 152 -2.23 -12.57 -34.17
C SER A 152 -2.34 -12.96 -32.70
N SER A 153 -1.69 -14.06 -32.27
CA SER A 153 -1.65 -14.49 -30.87
C SER A 153 -0.82 -13.56 -29.99
N LEU A 154 0.31 -13.06 -30.50
CA LEU A 154 1.11 -12.03 -29.82
C LEU A 154 0.35 -10.72 -29.70
N ALA A 155 -0.33 -10.27 -30.76
CA ALA A 155 -1.11 -9.05 -30.75
C ALA A 155 -2.30 -9.16 -29.77
N GLY A 156 -3.08 -10.23 -29.87
CA GLY A 156 -4.22 -10.49 -28.98
C GLY A 156 -3.79 -10.67 -27.52
N GLY A 157 -2.79 -11.51 -27.26
CA GLY A 157 -2.25 -11.70 -25.92
C GLY A 157 -1.64 -10.42 -25.35
N GLY A 158 -0.95 -9.63 -26.17
CA GLY A 158 -0.41 -8.32 -25.80
C GLY A 158 -1.51 -7.33 -25.39
N MET A 159 -2.61 -7.26 -26.15
CA MET A 159 -3.78 -6.44 -25.80
C MET A 159 -4.38 -6.89 -24.47
N THR A 160 -4.58 -8.20 -24.25
CA THR A 160 -5.10 -8.73 -22.98
C THR A 160 -4.17 -8.44 -21.80
N ILE A 161 -2.84 -8.58 -21.98
CA ILE A 161 -1.86 -8.20 -20.94
C ILE A 161 -1.94 -6.72 -20.63
N SER A 162 -2.03 -5.86 -21.65
CA SER A 162 -2.10 -4.41 -21.46
C SER A 162 -3.34 -3.98 -20.67
N ALA A 163 -4.50 -4.56 -20.99
CA ALA A 163 -5.74 -4.36 -20.24
C ALA A 163 -5.61 -4.90 -18.81
N GLY A 164 -5.11 -6.13 -18.65
CA GLY A 164 -4.85 -6.74 -17.35
C GLY A 164 -3.91 -5.91 -16.48
N LEU A 165 -2.88 -5.31 -17.07
CA LEU A 165 -1.93 -4.43 -16.38
C LEU A 165 -2.59 -3.13 -15.92
N ALA A 166 -3.49 -2.55 -16.70
CA ALA A 166 -4.26 -1.38 -16.30
C ALA A 166 -5.17 -1.69 -15.09
N PHE A 167 -5.89 -2.80 -15.12
CA PHE A 167 -6.71 -3.27 -13.99
C PHE A 167 -5.87 -3.61 -12.76
N TYR A 168 -4.74 -4.29 -12.95
CA TYR A 168 -3.77 -4.55 -11.90
C TYR A 168 -3.28 -3.25 -11.25
N ALA A 169 -2.92 -2.25 -12.05
CA ALA A 169 -2.43 -0.96 -11.56
C ALA A 169 -3.47 -0.24 -10.69
N LEU A 170 -4.77 -0.36 -11.02
CA LEU A 170 -5.88 0.16 -10.22
C LEU A 170 -6.05 -0.62 -8.90
N MET A 171 -6.11 -1.95 -8.97
CA MET A 171 -6.33 -2.80 -7.79
C MET A 171 -5.18 -2.71 -6.78
N VAL A 172 -3.94 -2.54 -7.25
CA VAL A 172 -2.78 -2.36 -6.38
C VAL A 172 -2.84 -1.05 -5.58
N GLN A 173 -3.53 -0.01 -6.07
CA GLN A 173 -3.67 1.25 -5.32
C GLN A 173 -4.48 1.06 -4.03
N LYS A 174 -5.38 0.07 -3.93
CA LYS A 174 -6.15 -0.23 -2.71
C LYS A 174 -5.26 -0.45 -1.48
N TYR A 175 -4.01 -0.88 -1.69
CA TYR A 175 -3.04 -1.16 -0.64
C TYR A 175 -2.08 -0.01 -0.33
N PHE A 176 -2.31 1.18 -0.90
CA PHE A 176 -1.36 2.30 -0.85
C PHE A 176 -1.20 2.92 0.55
N ILE A 177 -2.26 2.97 1.35
CA ILE A 177 -2.30 3.62 2.67
C ILE A 177 -1.98 2.63 3.80
N ALA A 178 -2.00 1.33 3.53
CA ALA A 178 -1.86 0.27 4.52
C ALA A 178 -0.65 0.44 5.47
N TYR A 179 0.51 0.86 4.94
CA TYR A 179 1.70 1.15 5.76
C TYR A 179 1.53 2.38 6.66
N ALA A 180 0.80 3.40 6.20
CA ALA A 180 0.53 4.60 6.99
C ALA A 180 -0.44 4.32 8.14
N VAL A 181 -1.44 3.46 7.93
CA VAL A 181 -2.36 3.00 8.99
C VAL A 181 -1.58 2.24 10.07
N LEU A 182 -0.75 1.27 9.65
CA LEU A 182 0.09 0.50 10.57
C LEU A 182 1.13 1.38 11.29
N ALA A 183 1.63 2.42 10.63
CA ALA A 183 2.57 3.38 11.21
C ALA A 183 1.95 4.27 12.30
N ARG A 184 0.65 4.57 12.19
CA ARG A 184 -0.10 5.36 13.18
C ARG A 184 -0.48 4.52 14.39
N ASP A 185 -0.98 3.30 14.15
CA ASP A 185 -1.47 2.40 15.20
C ASP A 185 -0.70 1.07 15.20
N PRO A 186 0.50 1.02 15.81
CA PRO A 186 1.33 -0.19 15.84
C PRO A 186 0.74 -1.34 16.68
N GLY A 187 -0.35 -1.08 17.41
CA GLY A 187 -1.15 -2.07 18.14
C GLY A 187 -2.01 -2.95 17.23
N LYS A 188 -2.51 -2.40 16.11
CA LYS A 188 -3.41 -3.11 15.19
C LYS A 188 -2.76 -4.32 14.52
N THR A 189 -3.60 -5.25 14.10
CA THR A 189 -3.18 -6.43 13.33
C THR A 189 -2.97 -6.04 11.86
N VAL A 190 -2.07 -6.74 11.17
CA VAL A 190 -1.78 -6.50 9.74
C VAL A 190 -3.05 -6.58 8.88
N GLY A 191 -3.92 -7.56 9.16
CA GLY A 191 -5.21 -7.72 8.47
C GLY A 191 -6.12 -6.50 8.59
N GLU A 192 -6.25 -5.94 9.79
CA GLU A 192 -7.08 -4.75 10.07
C GLU A 192 -6.52 -3.50 9.36
N ALA A 193 -5.19 -3.33 9.39
CA ALA A 193 -4.53 -2.23 8.71
C ALA A 193 -4.75 -2.29 7.18
N ILE A 194 -4.77 -3.50 6.60
CA ILE A 194 -5.07 -3.67 5.18
C ILE A 194 -6.55 -3.46 4.89
N LYS A 195 -7.46 -3.98 5.72
CA LYS A 195 -8.91 -3.77 5.57
C LYS A 195 -9.24 -2.27 5.55
N LYS A 196 -8.75 -1.54 6.56
CA LYS A 196 -8.92 -0.08 6.65
C LYS A 196 -8.27 0.67 5.48
N SER A 197 -7.19 0.15 4.90
CA SER A 197 -6.62 0.73 3.67
C SER A 197 -7.51 0.55 2.46
N ILE A 198 -8.17 -0.60 2.32
CA ILE A 198 -9.07 -0.88 1.18
C ILE A 198 -10.28 0.03 1.27
N GLU A 199 -10.89 0.14 2.45
CA GLU A 199 -12.03 1.02 2.72
C GLU A 199 -11.66 2.49 2.47
N ALA A 200 -10.52 2.95 3.00
CA ALA A 200 -10.06 4.33 2.81
C ALA A 200 -9.69 4.67 1.35
N MET A 201 -9.36 3.67 0.53
CA MET A 201 -8.98 3.87 -0.87
C MET A 201 -10.14 3.69 -1.84
N ASP A 202 -11.33 3.29 -1.37
CA ASP A 202 -12.47 3.09 -2.23
C ASP A 202 -12.90 4.42 -2.88
N GLY A 203 -13.20 4.41 -4.18
CA GLY A 203 -13.44 5.62 -4.98
C GLY A 203 -12.23 6.54 -5.23
N CYS A 204 -11.07 6.32 -4.59
CA CYS A 204 -9.85 7.14 -4.76
C CYS A 204 -8.73 6.46 -5.57
N CYS A 205 -8.91 5.20 -5.97
CA CYS A 205 -7.90 4.40 -6.67
C CYS A 205 -7.45 5.02 -8.00
N ALA A 206 -8.39 5.41 -8.86
CA ALA A 206 -8.08 6.01 -10.16
C ALA A 206 -7.35 7.36 -10.03
N LYS A 207 -7.81 8.21 -9.10
CA LYS A 207 -7.17 9.51 -8.79
C LYS A 207 -5.71 9.30 -8.34
N THR A 208 -5.46 8.30 -7.49
CA THR A 208 -4.13 7.96 -7.01
C THR A 208 -3.23 7.43 -8.12
N LEU A 209 -3.77 6.58 -9.01
CA LEU A 209 -3.02 6.07 -10.16
C LEU A 209 -2.63 7.20 -11.12
N LEU A 210 -3.58 8.08 -11.46
CA LEU A 210 -3.33 9.21 -12.36
C LEU A 210 -2.33 10.20 -11.76
N PHE A 211 -2.37 10.42 -10.44
CA PHE A 211 -1.35 11.19 -9.74
C PHE A 211 0.04 10.57 -9.89
N ARG A 212 0.19 9.25 -9.74
CA ARG A 212 1.48 8.56 -9.93
C ARG A 212 1.95 8.64 -11.38
N LEU A 213 1.04 8.51 -12.36
CA LEU A 213 1.34 8.66 -13.78
C LEU A 213 1.81 10.08 -14.13
N SER A 214 1.31 11.12 -13.44
CA SER A 214 1.79 12.50 -13.63
C SER A 214 3.27 12.69 -13.28
N PHE A 215 3.88 11.79 -12.52
CA PHE A 215 5.32 11.81 -12.23
C PHE A 215 6.14 10.93 -13.19
N ALA A 216 5.52 10.08 -14.00
CA ALA A 216 6.25 9.25 -14.98
C ALA A 216 7.03 10.08 -16.02
N PRO A 217 6.47 11.20 -16.56
CA PRO A 217 7.24 12.10 -17.43
C PRO A 217 8.46 12.71 -16.75
N TRP A 218 8.45 12.88 -15.43
CA TRP A 218 9.59 13.38 -14.66
C TRP A 218 10.68 12.32 -14.43
N LEU A 219 10.34 11.03 -14.53
CA LEU A 219 11.29 9.91 -14.37
C LEU A 219 12.10 9.62 -15.64
N LEU A 220 11.53 9.84 -16.83
CA LEU A 220 12.23 9.69 -18.12
C LEU A 220 13.54 10.50 -18.21
N PRO A 221 13.57 11.81 -17.91
CA PRO A 221 14.81 12.60 -17.90
C PRO A 221 15.72 12.27 -16.71
N CYS A 222 15.18 11.71 -15.62
CA CYS A 222 16.00 11.29 -14.47
C CYS A 222 16.96 10.15 -14.83
N LEU A 223 16.58 9.29 -15.77
CA LEU A 223 17.42 8.20 -16.25
C LEU A 223 18.58 8.70 -17.13
N ALA A 224 18.39 9.83 -17.82
CA ALA A 224 19.37 10.40 -18.74
C ALA A 224 20.37 11.36 -18.07
N VAL A 225 19.94 12.13 -17.05
CA VAL A 225 20.74 13.25 -16.49
C VAL A 225 21.10 13.07 -15.01
N PHE A 226 20.73 11.94 -14.41
CA PHE A 226 21.03 11.60 -13.00
C PHE A 226 20.49 12.54 -11.87
N PRO A 227 19.42 13.37 -12.00
CA PRO A 227 18.85 14.13 -10.88
C PRO A 227 18.00 13.28 -9.91
N ILE A 228 18.18 11.95 -9.90
CA ILE A 228 17.32 11.01 -9.16
C ILE A 228 17.32 11.28 -7.65
N LEU A 229 18.42 11.84 -7.10
CA LEU A 229 18.56 12.18 -5.69
C LEU A 229 17.63 13.31 -5.21
N TYR A 230 17.17 14.17 -6.13
CA TYR A 230 16.22 15.25 -5.82
C TYR A 230 14.77 14.82 -6.09
N VAL A 231 14.54 14.13 -7.20
CA VAL A 231 13.18 13.75 -7.62
C VAL A 231 12.60 12.66 -6.72
N TRP A 232 13.45 11.76 -6.22
CA TRP A 232 13.02 10.66 -5.36
C TRP A 232 12.42 11.08 -4.00
N PRO A 233 13.09 11.92 -3.16
CA PRO A 233 12.47 12.43 -1.92
C PRO A 233 11.22 13.24 -2.19
N TYR A 234 11.23 14.05 -3.26
CA TYR A 234 10.08 14.84 -3.67
C TYR A 234 8.87 13.97 -4.02
N TYR A 235 9.09 12.89 -4.78
CA TYR A 235 8.05 11.91 -5.12
C TYR A 235 7.48 11.23 -3.87
N ARG A 236 8.34 10.74 -2.95
CA ARG A 236 7.88 10.05 -1.73
C ARG A 236 7.12 10.98 -0.78
N GLN A 237 7.54 12.25 -0.67
CA GLN A 237 6.80 13.23 0.11
C GLN A 237 5.45 13.56 -0.53
N SER A 238 5.40 13.73 -1.85
CA SER A 238 4.15 13.95 -2.61
C SER A 238 3.15 12.82 -2.42
N CYS A 239 3.63 11.57 -2.46
CA CYS A 239 2.82 10.40 -2.15
C CYS A 239 2.34 10.41 -0.69
N SER A 240 3.19 10.80 0.26
CA SER A 240 2.82 10.85 1.68
C SER A 240 1.76 11.92 1.98
N CYS A 241 1.84 13.09 1.33
CA CYS A 241 0.81 14.12 1.41
C CYS A 241 -0.53 13.64 0.85
N LEU A 242 -0.53 12.93 -0.29
CA LEU A 242 -1.76 12.33 -0.82
C LEU A 242 -2.34 11.26 0.12
N LYS A 243 -1.50 10.37 0.70
CA LYS A 243 -1.94 9.38 1.70
C LYS A 243 -2.61 10.06 2.89
N TYR A 244 -2.02 11.15 3.39
CA TYR A 244 -2.56 11.90 4.52
C TYR A 244 -3.91 12.53 4.19
N GLU A 245 -4.06 13.13 3.01
CA GLU A 245 -5.32 13.74 2.60
C GLU A 245 -6.45 12.71 2.46
N ILE A 246 -6.19 11.59 1.78
CA ILE A 246 -7.17 10.50 1.63
C ILE A 246 -7.56 9.95 3.01
N TYR A 247 -6.57 9.66 3.86
CA TYR A 247 -6.82 9.15 5.20
C TYR A 247 -7.63 10.14 6.05
N ARG A 248 -7.30 11.43 6.01
CA ARG A 248 -8.00 12.49 6.76
C ARG A 248 -9.46 12.60 6.30
N ASN A 249 -9.70 12.61 4.99
CA ASN A 249 -11.05 12.70 4.44
C ASN A 249 -11.88 11.47 4.83
N HIS A 250 -11.29 10.27 4.83
CA HIS A 250 -11.96 9.07 5.33
C HIS A 250 -12.30 9.18 6.82
N SER A 251 -11.37 9.62 7.67
CA SER A 251 -11.66 9.77 9.11
C SER A 251 -12.71 10.83 9.42
N LEU A 252 -12.81 11.88 8.59
CA LEU A 252 -13.87 12.88 8.72
C LEU A 252 -15.23 12.29 8.31
N SER A 253 -15.27 11.49 7.25
CA SER A 253 -16.47 10.78 6.82
C SER A 253 -16.92 9.72 7.83
N GLU A 254 -16.00 9.01 8.48
CA GLU A 254 -16.33 8.10 9.60
C GLU A 254 -16.96 8.91 10.76
N ALA A 255 -16.33 9.99 11.20
CA ALA A 255 -16.83 10.81 12.30
C ALA A 255 -18.18 11.51 12.02
N GLU A 256 -18.46 11.86 10.76
CA GLU A 256 -19.75 12.42 10.35
C GLU A 256 -20.86 11.37 10.36
N LYS A 257 -20.55 10.13 9.95
CA LYS A 257 -21.50 9.01 10.06
C LYS A 257 -21.82 8.70 11.52
N ASP A 258 -20.81 8.62 12.38
CA ASP A 258 -21.00 8.34 13.80
C ASP A 258 -21.90 9.39 14.46
N LYS A 259 -21.72 10.67 14.15
CA LYS A 259 -22.58 11.76 14.64
C LYS A 259 -24.02 11.67 14.11
N ASN A 260 -24.19 11.33 12.84
CA ASN A 260 -25.53 11.18 12.26
C ASN A 260 -26.27 9.97 12.83
N THR A 261 -25.55 8.89 13.14
CA THR A 261 -26.10 7.71 13.82
C THR A 261 -26.47 8.05 15.28
N GLU A 262 -25.60 8.74 16.01
CA GLU A 262 -25.91 9.20 17.37
C GLU A 262 -27.11 10.17 17.40
N GLN A 263 -27.24 11.04 16.40
CA GLN A 263 -28.43 11.88 16.23
C GLN A 263 -29.69 11.09 15.85
N ALA A 264 -29.56 10.03 15.05
CA ALA A 264 -30.69 9.17 14.68
C ALA A 264 -31.18 8.35 15.88
N ASP A 265 -30.26 7.76 16.65
CA ASP A 265 -30.57 6.99 17.86
C ASP A 265 -31.20 7.88 18.94
N ALA A 266 -30.72 9.12 19.08
CA ALA A 266 -31.31 10.11 19.98
C ALA A 266 -32.73 10.50 19.52
N ALA A 267 -32.94 10.76 18.22
CA ALA A 267 -34.26 11.09 17.68
C ALA A 267 -35.27 9.94 17.86
N GLU A 268 -34.84 8.69 17.66
CA GLU A 268 -35.67 7.49 17.85
C GLU A 268 -36.05 7.28 19.32
N THR A 269 -35.12 7.58 20.24
CA THR A 269 -35.37 7.56 21.69
C THR A 269 -36.38 8.64 22.11
N TYR A 270 -36.26 9.86 21.59
CA TYR A 270 -37.22 10.94 21.85
C TYR A 270 -38.62 10.65 21.31
N THR A 271 -38.74 10.04 20.12
CA THR A 271 -40.04 9.63 19.57
C THR A 271 -40.69 8.52 20.40
N ALA A 272 -39.91 7.54 20.86
CA ALA A 272 -40.41 6.46 21.70
C ALA A 272 -40.92 6.95 23.07
N GLU A 273 -40.23 7.92 23.68
CA GLU A 273 -40.64 8.52 24.96
C GLU A 273 -41.92 9.38 24.80
N THR A 274 -42.09 10.04 23.66
CA THR A 274 -43.29 10.83 23.35
C THR A 274 -44.52 9.94 23.12
N ASP A 275 -44.37 8.83 22.39
CA ASP A 275 -45.44 7.85 22.17
C ASP A 275 -45.89 7.17 23.47
N THR A 276 -44.97 6.90 24.40
CA THR A 276 -45.32 6.33 25.74
C THR A 276 -46.07 7.33 26.62
N ILE A 277 -45.71 8.61 26.58
CA ILE A 277 -46.43 9.66 27.33
C ILE A 277 -47.85 9.83 26.77
N GLU A 278 -48.02 9.75 25.45
CA GLU A 278 -49.34 9.88 24.80
C GLU A 278 -50.25 8.68 25.12
N THR A 279 -49.70 7.46 25.25
CA THR A 279 -50.46 6.27 25.66
C THR A 279 -50.87 6.28 27.14
N ASP A 280 -49.99 6.71 28.05
CA ASP A 280 -50.33 6.85 29.48
C ASP A 280 -51.41 7.94 29.72
N THR A 281 -51.38 9.05 28.96
CA THR A 281 -52.43 10.08 29.07
C THR A 281 -53.81 9.59 28.60
N ILE A 282 -53.86 8.69 27.60
CA ILE A 282 -55.14 8.13 27.10
C ILE A 282 -55.70 7.07 28.07
N GLU A 283 -54.83 6.30 28.74
CA GLU A 283 -55.25 5.28 29.71
C GLU A 283 -55.77 5.94 31.01
N THR A 284 -55.19 7.06 31.43
CA THR A 284 -55.62 7.81 32.63
C THR A 284 -56.99 8.50 32.44
N ASP A 285 -57.32 8.97 31.24
CA ASP A 285 -58.63 9.58 30.93
C ASP A 285 -59.72 8.51 30.68
N GLY A 286 -59.35 7.30 30.26
CA GLY A 286 -60.28 6.18 30.08
C GLY A 286 -60.80 5.59 31.39
N GLU A 287 -60.01 5.61 32.46
CA GLU A 287 -60.37 5.03 33.77
C GLU A 287 -61.33 5.94 34.57
N GLN A 288 -61.33 7.25 34.32
CA GLN A 288 -62.22 8.22 34.98
C GLN A 288 -63.67 8.20 34.46
N LEU A 289 -63.95 7.53 33.33
CA LEU A 289 -65.27 7.50 32.70
C LEU A 289 -66.12 6.24 33.00
N GLN A 290 -65.62 5.28 33.79
CA GLN A 290 -66.38 4.06 34.16
C GLN A 290 -66.94 4.04 35.59
N THR A 291 -66.73 5.09 36.40
CA THR A 291 -67.20 5.15 37.80
C THR A 291 -68.33 6.15 38.07
N THR A 292 -69.21 6.42 37.09
CA THR A 292 -70.43 7.21 37.32
C THR A 292 -71.67 6.53 36.77
#